data_AF-A0A6N9QEB4-F1
#
_entry.id   AF-A0A6N9QEB4-F1
#
_cell.length_a   1.000
_cell.length_b   1.000
_cell.length_c   1.000
_cell.angle_alpha   90.00
_cell.angle_beta   90.00
_cell.angle_gamma   90.00
#
_symmetry.space_group_name_H-M   'P 1'
#
loop_
_entity.id
_entity.type
_entity.pdbx_description
1 polymer ?
#
loop_
_entity_poly.entity_id
_entity_poly.type
_entity_poly.pdbx_seq_one_letter_code
_entity_poly.pdbx_strand_id
1 'polypeptide(L)'
;MQDFLSKAGKVAKNTAGKAADKAGDLVEVGKMKAKISSAKSEIASLEKKMGHYYFEQYMDGMAVDAIIGELCEEIKRQMDEIRVLEMKIQDVKAD
;
A
#
# COMPACT_ATOMS: atom_id res chain seq x y z
N MET A 1 37.66 -23.53 40.02
CA MET A 1 36.89 -22.41 39.45
C MET A 1 37.43 -21.85 38.12
N GLN A 2 38.59 -22.28 37.62
CA GLN A 2 39.15 -21.78 36.34
C GLN A 2 38.49 -22.37 35.07
N ASP A 3 37.92 -23.58 35.12
CA ASP A 3 37.29 -24.25 33.96
C ASP A 3 35.88 -23.75 33.57
N PHE A 4 35.19 -23.06 34.50
CA PHE A 4 33.88 -22.48 34.22
C PHE A 4 34.01 -21.12 33.51
N LEU A 5 35.00 -20.31 33.88
CA LEU A 5 35.26 -19.01 33.24
C LEU A 5 35.75 -19.17 31.79
N SER A 6 36.56 -20.20 31.51
CA SER A 6 37.09 -20.50 30.18
C SER A 6 36.03 -21.04 29.21
N LYS A 7 35.06 -21.85 29.70
CA LYS A 7 33.89 -22.27 28.92
C LYS A 7 32.90 -21.12 28.70
N ALA A 8 32.66 -20.27 29.69
CA ALA A 8 31.80 -19.09 29.56
C ALA A 8 32.35 -18.08 28.53
N GLY A 9 33.67 -17.84 28.50
CA GLY A 9 34.31 -16.93 27.54
C GLY A 9 34.25 -17.40 26.08
N LYS A 10 34.37 -18.71 25.81
CA LYS A 10 34.23 -19.26 24.44
C LYS A 10 32.77 -19.27 23.95
N VAL A 11 31.81 -19.48 24.85
CA VAL A 11 30.37 -19.44 24.53
C VAL A 11 29.87 -18.01 24.32
N ALA A 12 30.40 -17.03 25.07
CA ALA A 12 30.07 -15.61 24.90
C ALA A 12 30.50 -15.07 23.53
N LYS A 13 31.72 -15.41 23.06
CA LYS A 13 32.25 -14.93 21.77
C LYS A 13 31.47 -15.46 20.55
N ASN A 14 31.05 -16.73 20.59
CA ASN A 14 30.24 -17.33 19.51
C ASN A 14 28.77 -16.89 19.53
N THR A 15 28.22 -16.58 20.71
CA THR A 15 26.83 -16.13 20.83
C THR A 15 26.67 -14.65 20.48
N ALA A 16 27.65 -13.80 20.85
CA ALA A 16 27.66 -12.38 20.51
C ALA A 16 27.77 -12.14 18.99
N GLY A 17 28.65 -12.88 18.29
CA GLY A 17 28.78 -12.81 16.83
C GLY A 17 27.49 -13.21 16.09
N LYS A 18 26.89 -14.33 16.48
CA LYS A 18 25.63 -14.81 15.88
C LYS A 18 24.44 -13.89 16.14
N ALA A 19 24.42 -13.17 17.27
CA ALA A 19 23.38 -12.19 17.58
C ALA A 19 23.56 -10.91 16.74
N ALA A 20 24.81 -10.47 16.53
CA ALA A 20 25.13 -9.32 15.68
C ALA A 20 24.83 -9.60 14.19
N ASP A 21 25.21 -10.78 13.68
CA ASP A 21 24.93 -11.17 12.29
C ASP A 21 23.43 -11.24 12.01
N LYS A 22 22.65 -11.85 12.93
CA LYS A 22 21.19 -11.87 12.84
C LYS A 22 20.57 -10.48 12.92
N ALA A 23 21.13 -9.57 13.73
CA ALA A 23 20.64 -8.20 13.79
C ALA A 23 20.90 -7.46 12.47
N GLY A 24 22.07 -7.65 11.85
CA GLY A 24 22.39 -7.12 10.52
C GLY A 24 21.42 -7.62 9.44
N ASP A 25 21.16 -8.94 9.42
CA ASP A 25 20.21 -9.55 8.49
C ASP A 25 18.79 -8.98 8.66
N LEU A 26 18.34 -8.75 9.90
CA LEU A 26 17.04 -8.16 10.18
C LEU A 26 16.94 -6.70 9.70
N VAL A 27 18.02 -5.92 9.83
CA VAL A 27 18.06 -4.55 9.33
C VAL A 27 17.98 -4.53 7.80
N GLU A 28 18.72 -5.38 7.11
CA GLU A 28 18.66 -5.48 5.65
C GLU A 28 17.29 -5.95 5.16
N VAL A 29 16.69 -6.96 5.80
CA VAL A 29 15.31 -7.38 5.51
C VAL A 29 14.33 -6.23 5.76
N GLY A 30 14.51 -5.47 6.83
CA GLY A 30 13.70 -4.28 7.14
C GLY A 30 13.75 -3.23 6.04
N LYS A 31 14.96 -2.91 5.54
CA LYS A 31 15.15 -1.98 4.41
C LYS A 31 14.45 -2.48 3.14
N MET A 32 14.59 -3.78 2.82
CA MET A 32 13.93 -4.36 1.64
C MET A 32 12.41 -4.31 1.77
N LYS A 33 11.85 -4.63 2.95
CA LYS A 33 10.41 -4.52 3.21
C LYS A 33 9.90 -3.08 3.05
N ALA A 34 10.65 -2.09 3.53
CA ALA A 34 10.29 -0.69 3.36
C ALA A 34 10.26 -0.28 1.87
N LYS A 35 11.27 -0.68 1.08
CA LYS A 35 11.28 -0.46 -0.37
C LYS A 35 10.10 -1.13 -1.08
N ILE A 36 9.79 -2.37 -0.72
CA ILE A 36 8.63 -3.10 -1.27
C ILE A 36 7.33 -2.34 -0.94
N SER A 37 7.17 -1.90 0.31
CA SER A 37 5.99 -1.13 0.73
C SER A 37 5.85 0.17 -0.07
N SER A 38 6.96 0.91 -0.24
CA SER A 38 6.97 2.13 -1.04
C SER A 38 6.62 1.86 -2.50
N ALA A 39 7.20 0.82 -3.11
CA ALA A 39 6.90 0.45 -4.50
C ALA A 39 5.43 0.05 -4.69
N LYS A 40 4.85 -0.71 -3.75
CA LYS A 40 3.42 -1.05 -3.78
C LYS A 40 2.53 0.19 -3.70
N SER A 41 2.87 1.16 -2.85
CA SER A 41 2.13 2.42 -2.76
C SER A 41 2.22 3.22 -4.06
N GLU A 42 3.40 3.27 -4.68
CA GLU A 42 3.59 3.98 -5.95
C GLU A 42 2.80 3.32 -7.10
N ILE A 43 2.84 1.98 -7.19
CA ILE A 43 2.04 1.22 -8.16
C ILE A 43 0.55 1.55 -8.01
N ALA A 44 0.02 1.51 -6.79
CA ALA A 44 -1.38 1.85 -6.53
C ALA A 44 -1.70 3.30 -6.91
N SER A 45 -0.76 4.24 -6.73
CA SER A 45 -0.95 5.62 -7.19
C SER A 45 -0.96 5.74 -8.71
N LEU A 46 -0.10 4.99 -9.41
CA LEU A 46 -0.04 5.00 -10.87
C LEU A 46 -1.29 4.38 -11.48
N GLU A 47 -1.77 3.28 -10.92
CA GLU A 47 -3.03 2.64 -11.33
C GLU A 47 -4.22 3.60 -11.17
N LYS A 48 -4.31 4.34 -10.06
CA LYS A 48 -5.35 5.37 -9.87
C LYS A 48 -5.25 6.49 -10.91
N LYS A 49 -4.04 7.01 -11.18
CA LYS A 49 -3.83 8.05 -12.20
C LYS A 49 -4.23 7.57 -13.57
N MET A 50 -3.93 6.31 -13.90
CA MET A 50 -4.33 5.69 -15.17
C MET A 50 -5.85 5.59 -15.28
N GLY A 51 -6.53 5.14 -14.22
CA GLY A 51 -7.99 5.11 -14.17
C GLY A 51 -8.62 6.49 -14.38
N HIS A 52 -8.11 7.52 -13.68
CA HIS A 52 -8.56 8.90 -13.85
C HIS A 52 -8.37 9.39 -15.29
N TYR A 53 -7.20 9.15 -15.89
CA TYR A 53 -6.92 9.55 -17.26
C TYR A 53 -7.92 8.95 -18.26
N TYR A 54 -8.24 7.66 -18.14
CA TYR A 54 -9.25 7.04 -19.01
C TYR A 54 -10.66 7.54 -18.73
N PHE A 55 -11.00 7.80 -17.47
CA PHE A 55 -12.30 8.35 -17.11
C PHE A 55 -12.48 9.77 -17.67
N GLU A 56 -11.46 10.63 -17.58
CA GLU A 56 -11.48 11.97 -18.20
C GLU A 56 -11.68 11.87 -19.72
N GLN A 57 -10.93 11.01 -20.39
CA GLN A 57 -11.10 10.83 -21.84
C GLN A 57 -12.51 10.36 -22.21
N TYR A 58 -13.07 9.42 -21.44
CA TYR A 58 -14.43 8.95 -21.61
C TYR A 58 -15.44 10.09 -21.40
N MET A 59 -15.25 10.94 -20.38
CA MET A 59 -16.11 12.10 -20.11
C MET A 59 -16.02 13.18 -21.21
N ASP A 60 -14.88 13.31 -21.86
CA ASP A 60 -14.67 14.17 -23.04
C ASP A 60 -15.29 13.59 -24.33
N GLY A 61 -15.95 12.43 -24.25
CA GLY A 61 -16.61 11.78 -25.38
C GLY A 61 -15.65 11.03 -26.31
N MET A 62 -14.41 10.80 -25.88
CA MET A 62 -13.48 9.98 -26.65
C MET A 62 -13.83 8.50 -26.54
N ALA A 63 -13.62 7.77 -27.64
CA ALA A 63 -13.80 6.32 -27.66
C ALA A 63 -12.73 5.66 -26.78
N VAL A 64 -13.18 4.89 -25.79
CA VAL A 64 -12.35 4.03 -24.94
C VAL A 64 -12.66 2.57 -25.22
N ASP A 65 -11.78 1.67 -24.78
CA ASP A 65 -12.04 0.23 -24.83
C ASP A 65 -13.35 -0.14 -24.11
N ALA A 66 -14.03 -1.19 -24.55
CA ALA A 66 -15.33 -1.61 -24.01
C ALA A 66 -15.28 -1.87 -22.49
N ILE A 67 -14.23 -2.52 -21.99
CA ILE A 67 -14.08 -2.81 -20.56
C ILE A 67 -13.92 -1.50 -19.78
N ILE A 68 -13.13 -0.56 -20.32
CA ILE A 68 -12.94 0.76 -19.71
C ILE A 68 -14.25 1.56 -19.72
N GLY A 69 -15.01 1.48 -20.81
CA GLY A 69 -16.33 2.11 -20.91
C GLY A 69 -17.32 1.61 -19.85
N GLU A 70 -17.40 0.29 -19.66
CA GLU A 70 -18.25 -0.32 -18.60
C GLU A 70 -17.85 0.16 -17.20
N LEU A 71 -16.55 0.20 -16.90
CA LEU A 71 -16.04 0.74 -15.64
C LEU A 71 -16.39 2.22 -15.46
N CYS A 72 -16.31 3.03 -16.53
CA CYS A 72 -16.66 4.45 -16.48
C CYS A 72 -18.16 4.67 -16.23
N GLU A 73 -19.03 3.85 -16.81
CA GLU A 73 -20.48 3.94 -16.56
C GLU A 73 -20.83 3.56 -15.12
N GLU A 74 -20.19 2.53 -14.56
CA GLU A 74 -20.39 2.17 -13.15
C GLU A 74 -19.90 3.31 -12.23
N ILE A 75 -18.76 3.94 -12.52
CA ILE A 75 -18.29 5.13 -11.77
C ILE A 75 -19.34 6.25 -11.81
N LYS A 76 -19.91 6.57 -12.98
CA LYS A 76 -20.96 7.59 -13.11
C LYS A 76 -22.20 7.26 -12.29
N ARG A 77 -22.63 6.00 -12.31
CA ARG A 77 -23.77 5.53 -11.52
C ARG A 77 -23.54 5.76 -10.02
N GLN A 78 -22.35 5.44 -9.52
CA GLN A 78 -21.99 5.68 -8.13
C GLN A 78 -21.96 7.19 -7.80
N MET A 79 -21.47 8.03 -8.71
CA MET A 79 -21.49 9.49 -8.53
C MET A 79 -22.93 10.04 -8.42
N ASP A 80 -23.84 9.55 -9.26
CA ASP A 80 -25.26 9.94 -9.21
C ASP A 80 -25.92 9.47 -7.91
N GLU A 81 -25.62 8.25 -7.46
CA GLU A 81 -26.12 7.73 -6.18
C GLU A 81 -25.62 8.58 -4.99
N ILE A 82 -24.33 8.93 -4.96
CA ILE A 82 -23.76 9.84 -3.95
C ILE A 82 -24.53 11.16 -3.95
N ARG A 83 -24.76 11.76 -5.13
CA ARG A 83 -25.46 13.04 -5.24
C ARG A 83 -26.88 12.98 -4.69
N VAL A 84 -27.60 11.89 -4.97
CA VAL A 84 -28.94 11.64 -4.43
C VAL A 84 -28.90 11.48 -2.91
N LEU A 85 -27.93 10.75 -2.38
CA LEU A 85 -27.78 10.56 -0.93
C LEU A 85 -27.41 11.87 -0.22
N GLU A 86 -26.52 12.68 -0.80
CA GLU A 86 -26.16 13.99 -0.26
C GLU A 86 -27.36 14.95 -0.22
N MET A 87 -28.19 14.95 -1.26
CA MET A 87 -29.43 15.74 -1.28
C MET A 87 -30.39 15.30 -0.18
N LYS A 88 -30.62 13.99 -0.02
CA LYS A 88 -31.45 13.45 1.07
C LYS A 88 -30.93 13.83 2.45
N ILE A 89 -29.61 13.83 2.64
CA ILE A 89 -28.98 14.25 3.90
C ILE A 89 -29.23 15.74 4.17
N GLN A 90 -29.21 16.59 3.13
CA GLN A 90 -29.49 18.02 3.27
C GLN A 90 -30.95 18.27 3.62
N ASP A 91 -31.89 17.59 2.96
CA ASP A 91 -33.32 17.72 3.25
C ASP A 91 -33.62 17.35 4.72
N VAL A 92 -33.09 16.21 5.18
CA VAL A 92 -33.26 15.77 6.59
C VAL A 92 -32.65 16.74 7.60
N LYS A 93 -31.62 17.51 7.22
CA LYS A 93 -31.00 18.51 8.11
C LYS A 93 -31.72 19.87 8.09
N ALA A 94 -32.53 20.11 7.07
CA ALA A 94 -33.28 21.36 6.91
C ALA A 94 -34.66 21.32 7.61
N ASP A 95 -35.15 20.12 7.92
CA ASP A 95 -36.30 19.84 8.79
C ASP A 95 -35.93 19.90 10.29
#